data_AF-A0A653RSQ0-F1
#
_entry.id   AF-A0A653RSQ0-F1
#
_cell.length_a   1.000
_cell.length_b   1.000
_cell.length_c   1.000
_cell.angle_alpha   90.00
_cell.angle_beta   90.00
_cell.angle_gamma   90.00
#
_symmetry.space_group_name_H-M   'P 1'
#
loop_
_entity.id
_entity.type
_entity.pdbx_description
1 polymer ?
#
loop_
_entity_poly.entity_id
_entity_poly.type
_entity_poly.pdbx_seq_one_letter_code
_entity_poly.pdbx_strand_id
1 'polypeptide(L)'
;MSSSSVKEKFQVSPFFVFFLINANQVGVGILNFQTNLVRTINNDGWIAILIAGASVNLMIFLIYFLFKKAPTDEFSDITQSVFGKWLGQFINILYILYFSSLSLIVLVHYMDVIHVWLFKEIPGLLFASVLLILVYYIHTGGFRTIAGWAFFSIVLTYWMTFICFYVMKYSHIRFMFPMFDHSFSQLMMGVKDASLSMFGFGTLLVYYPFIKKAQTSQKFAHMGVLLTTCLNLLVFLVSIAYYSSAQLELTKWPTLTLTSIVKLPFIQRFEFIEVSLWLLLIVPNIAIPLWAASRMAKQVFHTSQRTTLIVLSLLILVMFSFFIRATSFETFNKWVEYSGYILIYGLIGCMIIGLLLKKRWVKKRT
;
A
#
# COMPACT_ATOMS: atom_id res chain seq x y z
N MET A 1 -27.15 -11.73 9.70
CA MET A 1 -25.67 -11.69 9.88
C MET A 1 -25.11 -12.76 8.97
N SER A 2 -24.37 -12.36 7.93
CA SER A 2 -23.63 -13.30 7.07
C SER A 2 -22.64 -14.06 7.96
N SER A 3 -22.77 -15.38 8.05
CA SER A 3 -21.78 -16.22 8.72
C SER A 3 -20.54 -16.23 7.83
N SER A 4 -19.41 -15.76 8.35
CA SER A 4 -18.14 -15.76 7.61
C SER A 4 -17.85 -17.15 7.04
N SER A 5 -17.46 -17.21 5.76
CA SER A 5 -17.03 -18.44 5.08
C SER A 5 -15.77 -19.06 5.71
N VAL A 6 -15.04 -18.30 6.54
CA VAL A 6 -13.75 -18.67 7.11
C VAL A 6 -13.92 -19.10 8.57
N LYS A 7 -13.38 -20.28 8.93
CA LYS A 7 -13.40 -20.77 10.32
C LYS A 7 -12.69 -19.79 11.25
N GLU A 8 -13.28 -19.55 12.42
CA GLU A 8 -12.81 -18.54 13.39
C GLU A 8 -11.33 -18.68 13.77
N LYS A 9 -10.80 -19.91 13.84
CA LYS A 9 -9.38 -20.17 14.14
C LYS A 9 -8.38 -19.52 13.17
N PHE A 10 -8.82 -19.23 11.94
CA PHE A 10 -8.04 -18.58 10.90
C PHE A 10 -8.27 -17.06 10.82
N GLN A 11 -9.19 -16.54 11.63
CA GLN A 11 -9.49 -15.12 11.68
C GLN A 11 -8.61 -14.36 12.67
N VAL A 12 -8.44 -13.06 12.43
CA VAL A 12 -7.76 -12.12 13.32
C VAL A 12 -8.76 -11.23 14.04
N SER A 13 -8.38 -10.72 15.21
CA SER A 13 -9.19 -9.75 15.96
C SER A 13 -9.35 -8.44 15.17
N PRO A 14 -10.47 -7.71 15.33
CA PRO A 14 -10.76 -6.47 14.58
C PRO A 14 -9.64 -5.43 14.57
N PHE A 15 -8.92 -5.31 15.69
CA PHE A 15 -7.89 -4.28 15.84
C PHE A 15 -6.67 -4.52 14.93
N PHE A 16 -6.41 -5.75 14.48
CA PHE A 16 -5.31 -6.03 13.54
C PHE A 16 -5.47 -5.31 12.20
N VAL A 17 -6.69 -4.89 11.85
CA VAL A 17 -6.95 -4.12 10.64
C VAL A 17 -6.24 -2.76 10.66
N PHE A 18 -6.04 -2.16 11.83
CA PHE A 18 -5.22 -0.96 11.98
C PHE A 18 -3.81 -1.20 11.41
N PHE A 19 -3.17 -2.28 11.85
CA PHE A 19 -1.81 -2.62 11.47
C PHE A 19 -1.73 -3.06 10.00
N LEU A 20 -2.69 -3.87 9.54
CA LEU A 20 -2.74 -4.34 8.14
C LEU A 20 -2.90 -3.19 7.13
N ILE A 21 -3.79 -2.23 7.43
CA ILE A 21 -3.99 -1.06 6.57
C ILE A 21 -2.72 -0.21 6.54
N ASN A 22 -2.19 0.14 7.72
CA ASN A 22 -1.05 1.03 7.81
C ASN A 22 0.23 0.40 7.24
N ALA A 23 0.51 -0.86 7.55
CA ALA A 23 1.70 -1.56 7.06
C ALA A 23 1.69 -1.74 5.54
N ASN A 24 0.51 -1.76 4.89
CA ASN A 24 0.43 -1.86 3.43
C ASN A 24 0.40 -0.50 2.72
N GLN A 25 0.19 0.60 3.47
CA GLN A 25 0.25 1.96 2.93
C GLN A 25 1.64 2.57 3.11
N VAL A 26 2.28 2.31 4.24
CA VAL A 26 3.63 2.78 4.52
C VAL A 26 4.61 1.73 4.01
N GLY A 27 5.16 1.99 2.83
CA GLY A 27 6.11 1.14 2.12
C GLY A 27 7.33 1.92 1.63
N VAL A 28 7.98 1.42 0.57
CA VAL A 28 9.11 2.13 -0.08
C VAL A 28 8.70 3.52 -0.59
N GLY A 29 7.42 3.75 -0.91
CA GLY A 29 6.93 5.03 -1.41
C GLY A 29 7.11 6.20 -0.43
N ILE A 30 7.17 5.94 0.89
CA ILE A 30 7.43 7.01 1.87
C ILE A 30 8.81 7.66 1.70
N LEU A 31 9.69 7.01 0.94
CA LEU A 31 11.03 7.51 0.69
C LEU A 31 11.11 8.64 -0.32
N ASN A 32 10.18 8.70 -1.26
CA ASN A 32 10.28 9.55 -2.44
C ASN A 32 9.00 10.30 -2.81
N PHE A 33 7.87 10.04 -2.13
CA PHE A 33 6.60 10.67 -2.46
C PHE A 33 6.67 12.21 -2.39
N GLN A 34 7.53 12.77 -1.51
CA GLN A 34 7.69 14.22 -1.38
C GLN A 34 8.20 14.84 -2.68
N THR A 35 9.16 14.20 -3.35
CA THR A 35 9.72 14.65 -4.62
C THR A 35 8.65 14.72 -5.70
N ASN A 36 7.82 13.67 -5.81
CA ASN A 36 6.74 13.64 -6.77
C ASN A 36 5.69 14.72 -6.48
N LEU A 37 5.36 14.93 -5.20
CA LEU A 37 4.34 15.87 -4.80
C LEU A 37 4.78 17.33 -4.99
N VAL A 38 6.04 17.67 -4.68
CA VAL A 38 6.59 19.01 -4.92
C VAL A 38 6.65 19.34 -6.41
N ARG A 39 6.98 18.38 -7.27
CA ARG A 39 6.94 18.60 -8.74
C ARG A 39 5.54 18.97 -9.25
N THR A 40 4.48 18.54 -8.56
CA THR A 40 3.08 18.74 -8.99
C THR A 40 2.44 19.99 -8.38
N ILE A 41 2.64 20.22 -7.07
CA ILE A 41 1.96 21.29 -6.30
C ILE A 41 2.91 22.05 -5.34
N ASN A 42 4.23 21.84 -5.48
CA ASN A 42 5.24 22.52 -4.68
C ASN A 42 4.97 22.38 -3.17
N ASN A 43 5.11 23.46 -2.40
CA ASN A 43 4.96 23.47 -0.95
C ASN A 43 3.55 23.13 -0.46
N ASP A 44 2.52 23.26 -1.30
CA ASP A 44 1.11 23.02 -0.92
C ASP A 44 0.69 21.54 -0.93
N GLY A 45 1.66 20.65 -1.13
CA GLY A 45 1.43 19.20 -1.04
C GLY A 45 0.80 18.74 0.28
N TRP A 46 0.97 19.49 1.37
CA TRP A 46 0.35 19.15 2.66
C TRP A 46 -1.19 19.15 2.59
N ILE A 47 -1.80 20.06 1.81
CA ILE A 47 -3.25 20.10 1.58
C ILE A 47 -3.68 18.86 0.78
N ALA A 48 -2.90 18.54 -0.26
CA ALA A 48 -3.15 17.37 -1.09
C ALA A 48 -3.10 16.06 -0.28
N ILE A 49 -2.16 15.92 0.65
CA ILE A 49 -2.07 14.77 1.56
C ILE A 49 -3.31 14.65 2.44
N LEU A 50 -3.80 15.75 3.01
CA LEU A 50 -5.00 15.75 3.85
C LEU A 50 -6.25 15.33 3.07
N ILE A 51 -6.44 15.89 1.87
CA ILE A 51 -7.57 15.55 1.00
C ILE A 51 -7.44 14.09 0.51
N ALA A 52 -6.24 13.63 0.16
CA ALA A 52 -5.98 12.23 -0.19
C ALA A 52 -6.35 11.29 0.96
N GLY A 53 -5.93 11.58 2.20
CA GLY A 53 -6.29 10.80 3.39
C GLY A 53 -7.81 10.78 3.65
N ALA A 54 -8.50 11.90 3.43
CA ALA A 54 -9.97 11.94 3.49
C ALA A 54 -10.61 11.08 2.39
N SER A 55 -10.09 11.13 1.16
CA SER A 55 -10.58 10.31 0.04
C SER A 55 -10.43 8.81 0.32
N VAL A 56 -9.31 8.39 0.92
CA VAL A 56 -9.06 7.00 1.28
C VAL A 56 -10.00 6.55 2.41
N ASN A 57 -10.23 7.41 3.41
CA ASN A 57 -11.22 7.14 4.45
C ASN A 57 -12.63 6.96 3.87
N LEU A 58 -13.02 7.79 2.89
CA LEU A 58 -14.27 7.61 2.17
C LEU A 58 -14.31 6.26 1.44
N MET A 59 -13.24 5.86 0.76
CA MET A 59 -13.18 4.54 0.11
C MET A 59 -13.27 3.38 1.11
N ILE A 60 -12.63 3.47 2.27
CA ILE A 60 -12.81 2.48 3.35
C ILE A 60 -14.27 2.40 3.76
N PHE A 61 -14.92 3.54 4.01
CA PHE A 61 -16.35 3.54 4.33
C PHE A 61 -17.18 2.83 3.24
N LEU A 62 -16.89 3.10 1.96
CA LEU A 62 -17.56 2.44 0.83
C LEU A 62 -17.29 0.92 0.78
N ILE A 63 -16.08 0.46 1.11
CA ILE A 63 -15.77 -0.97 1.23
C ILE A 63 -16.64 -1.64 2.31
N TYR A 64 -16.71 -1.04 3.50
CA TYR A 64 -17.56 -1.59 4.58
C TYR A 64 -19.05 -1.54 4.21
N PHE A 65 -19.49 -0.49 3.51
CA PHE A 65 -20.84 -0.40 2.99
C PHE A 65 -21.13 -1.49 1.94
N LEU A 66 -20.19 -1.75 1.04
CA LEU A 66 -20.24 -2.82 0.04
C LEU A 66 -20.48 -4.17 0.72
N PHE A 67 -19.64 -4.55 1.68
CA PHE A 67 -19.79 -5.81 2.42
C PHE A 67 -21.07 -5.88 3.26
N LYS A 68 -21.55 -4.75 3.82
CA LYS A 68 -22.84 -4.72 4.52
C LYS A 68 -24.03 -5.00 3.60
N LYS A 69 -23.91 -4.69 2.30
CA LYS A 69 -24.98 -4.90 1.30
C LYS A 69 -24.80 -6.20 0.51
N ALA A 70 -23.58 -6.72 0.42
CA ALA A 70 -23.24 -7.92 -0.30
C ALA A 70 -23.96 -9.17 0.24
N PRO A 71 -24.21 -10.17 -0.61
CA PRO A 71 -24.77 -11.46 -0.18
C PRO A 71 -23.74 -12.38 0.47
N THR A 72 -22.44 -12.13 0.24
CA THR A 72 -21.31 -12.94 0.70
C THR A 72 -20.19 -12.04 1.24
N ASP A 73 -19.32 -12.61 2.08
CA ASP A 73 -18.13 -11.92 2.59
C ASP A 73 -16.88 -12.15 1.71
N GLU A 74 -17.01 -12.91 0.62
CA GLU A 74 -15.91 -13.22 -0.31
C GLU A 74 -15.95 -12.30 -1.53
N PHE A 75 -14.91 -11.48 -1.72
CA PHE A 75 -14.87 -10.48 -2.78
C PHE A 75 -15.00 -11.07 -4.20
N SER A 76 -14.39 -12.23 -4.45
CA SER A 76 -14.49 -12.95 -5.73
C SER A 76 -15.93 -13.30 -6.12
N ASP A 77 -16.79 -13.50 -5.13
CA ASP A 77 -18.19 -13.87 -5.30
C ASP A 77 -19.05 -12.62 -5.43
N ILE A 78 -18.68 -11.53 -4.74
CA ILE A 78 -19.31 -10.22 -4.90
C ILE A 78 -19.18 -9.76 -6.36
N THR A 79 -17.98 -9.81 -6.93
CA THR A 79 -17.74 -9.40 -8.33
C THR A 79 -18.60 -10.21 -9.31
N GLN A 80 -18.66 -11.53 -9.14
CA GLN A 80 -19.50 -12.41 -9.95
C GLN A 80 -21.01 -12.17 -9.73
N SER A 81 -21.42 -11.84 -8.51
CA SER A 81 -22.83 -11.57 -8.20
C SER A 81 -23.37 -10.28 -8.83
N VAL A 82 -22.48 -9.31 -9.07
CA VAL A 82 -22.80 -8.01 -9.66
C VAL A 82 -22.67 -8.02 -11.17
N PHE A 83 -21.54 -8.52 -11.70
CA PHE A 83 -21.21 -8.45 -13.13
C PHE A 83 -21.52 -9.74 -13.91
N GLY A 84 -21.97 -10.80 -13.22
CA GLY A 84 -22.14 -12.12 -13.81
C GLY A 84 -20.83 -12.94 -13.81
N LYS A 85 -20.94 -14.23 -14.17
CA LYS A 85 -19.84 -15.19 -14.06
C LYS A 85 -18.62 -14.79 -14.89
N TRP A 86 -18.81 -14.47 -16.17
CA TRP A 86 -17.71 -14.19 -17.12
C TRP A 86 -17.00 -12.88 -16.81
N LEU A 87 -17.73 -11.77 -16.75
CA LEU A 87 -17.15 -10.45 -16.49
C LEU A 87 -16.62 -10.34 -15.06
N GLY A 88 -17.30 -10.94 -14.08
CA GLY A 88 -16.81 -11.03 -12.71
C GLY A 88 -15.51 -11.80 -12.57
N GLN A 89 -15.37 -12.93 -13.28
CA GLN A 89 -14.09 -13.67 -13.33
C GLN A 89 -12.97 -12.85 -13.98
N PHE A 90 -13.25 -12.15 -15.08
CA PHE A 90 -12.27 -11.27 -15.70
C PHE A 90 -11.81 -10.16 -14.74
N ILE A 91 -12.73 -9.51 -14.03
CA ILE A 91 -12.41 -8.52 -13.00
C ILE A 91 -11.54 -9.13 -11.89
N ASN A 92 -11.87 -10.34 -11.43
CA ASN A 92 -11.05 -11.02 -10.42
C ASN A 92 -9.61 -11.26 -10.91
N ILE A 93 -9.42 -11.62 -12.18
CA ILE A 93 -8.10 -11.76 -12.80
C ILE A 93 -7.34 -10.42 -12.79
N LEU A 94 -8.00 -9.31 -13.13
CA LEU A 94 -7.39 -7.98 -13.07
C LEU A 94 -6.91 -7.62 -11.66
N TYR A 95 -7.71 -7.95 -10.63
CA TYR A 95 -7.32 -7.77 -9.23
C TYR A 95 -6.15 -8.66 -8.81
N ILE A 96 -6.08 -9.91 -9.29
CA ILE A 96 -4.93 -10.80 -9.05
C ILE A 96 -3.65 -10.19 -9.63
N LEU A 97 -3.72 -9.72 -10.89
CA LEU A 97 -2.59 -9.08 -11.56
C LEU A 97 -2.18 -7.80 -10.82
N TYR A 98 -3.14 -6.95 -10.46
CA TYR A 98 -2.88 -5.71 -9.74
C TYR A 98 -2.15 -5.94 -8.41
N PHE A 99 -2.66 -6.81 -7.53
CA PHE A 99 -1.99 -7.07 -6.26
C PHE A 99 -0.64 -7.79 -6.42
N SER A 100 -0.48 -8.64 -7.44
CA SER A 100 0.83 -9.23 -7.76
C SER A 100 1.83 -8.14 -8.20
N SER A 101 1.39 -7.19 -9.02
CA SER A 101 2.19 -6.05 -9.46
C SER A 101 2.60 -5.13 -8.31
N LEU A 102 1.75 -4.91 -7.30
CA LEU A 102 2.13 -4.14 -6.10
C LEU A 102 3.32 -4.80 -5.38
N SER A 103 3.30 -6.13 -5.25
CA SER A 103 4.38 -6.90 -4.61
C SER A 103 5.69 -6.79 -5.40
N LEU A 104 5.61 -6.86 -6.74
CA LEU A 104 6.73 -6.67 -7.66
C LEU A 104 7.32 -5.26 -7.56
N ILE A 105 6.46 -4.23 -7.54
CA ILE A 105 6.88 -2.82 -7.46
C ILE A 105 7.68 -2.57 -6.18
N VAL A 106 7.20 -3.10 -5.05
CA VAL A 106 7.89 -2.99 -3.77
C VAL A 106 9.27 -3.68 -3.82
N LEU A 107 9.36 -4.86 -4.43
CA LEU A 107 10.62 -5.58 -4.61
C LEU A 107 11.62 -4.79 -5.45
N VAL A 108 11.20 -4.25 -6.60
CA VAL A 108 12.09 -3.49 -7.50
C VAL A 108 12.57 -2.20 -6.83
N HIS A 109 11.65 -1.40 -6.26
CA HIS A 109 12.03 -0.15 -5.60
C HIS A 109 12.95 -0.37 -4.40
N TYR A 110 12.73 -1.43 -3.62
CA TYR A 110 13.61 -1.71 -2.49
C TYR A 110 14.99 -2.21 -2.94
N MET A 111 15.06 -2.99 -4.04
CA MET A 111 16.34 -3.38 -4.62
C MET A 111 17.14 -2.17 -5.10
N ASP A 112 16.48 -1.19 -5.71
CA ASP A 112 17.08 0.10 -6.10
C ASP A 112 17.70 0.82 -4.88
N VAL A 113 16.99 0.84 -3.75
CA VAL A 113 17.50 1.41 -2.50
C VAL A 113 18.74 0.64 -2.02
N ILE A 114 18.71 -0.70 -2.03
CA ILE A 114 19.85 -1.53 -1.62
C ILE A 114 21.07 -1.27 -2.51
N HIS A 115 20.90 -1.24 -3.84
CA HIS A 115 21.99 -1.02 -4.77
C HIS A 115 22.65 0.35 -4.63
N VAL A 116 21.86 1.39 -4.31
CA VAL A 116 22.43 2.72 -4.13
C VAL A 116 23.04 2.91 -2.75
N TRP A 117 22.35 2.45 -1.70
CA TRP A 117 22.72 2.83 -0.34
C TRP A 117 23.60 1.79 0.34
N LEU A 118 23.29 0.50 0.23
CA LEU A 118 23.98 -0.56 0.99
C LEU A 118 25.06 -1.26 0.17
N PHE A 119 24.66 -1.96 -0.89
CA PHE A 119 25.53 -2.88 -1.61
C PHE A 119 25.22 -2.86 -3.11
N LYS A 120 26.04 -2.12 -3.88
CA LYS A 120 25.92 -2.00 -5.34
C LYS A 120 26.02 -3.34 -6.09
N GLU A 121 26.84 -4.25 -5.58
CA GLU A 121 27.19 -5.50 -6.26
C GLU A 121 26.30 -6.70 -5.88
N ILE A 122 25.35 -6.54 -4.94
CA ILE A 122 24.48 -7.67 -4.57
C ILE A 122 23.65 -8.12 -5.80
N PRO A 123 23.68 -9.41 -6.16
CA PRO A 123 22.83 -9.92 -7.24
C PRO A 123 21.35 -9.77 -6.86
N GLY A 124 20.62 -8.90 -7.57
CA GLY A 124 19.24 -8.59 -7.19
C GLY A 124 18.30 -9.77 -7.29
N LEU A 125 18.54 -10.70 -8.22
CA LEU A 125 17.75 -11.92 -8.34
C LEU A 125 17.91 -12.82 -7.11
N LEU A 126 19.13 -12.92 -6.55
CA LEU A 126 19.39 -13.66 -5.31
C LEU A 126 18.64 -13.01 -4.14
N PHE A 127 18.73 -11.68 -4.03
CA PHE A 127 18.04 -10.92 -2.99
C PHE A 127 16.51 -11.12 -3.06
N ALA A 128 15.92 -10.93 -4.25
CA ALA A 128 14.49 -11.12 -4.46
C ALA A 128 14.05 -12.57 -4.19
N SER A 129 14.87 -13.57 -4.55
CA SER A 129 14.61 -14.98 -4.26
C SER A 129 14.50 -15.22 -2.75
N VAL A 130 15.50 -14.76 -1.98
CA VAL A 130 15.52 -14.91 -0.52
C VAL A 130 14.32 -14.23 0.12
N LEU A 131 13.99 -13.01 -0.33
CA LEU A 131 12.85 -12.28 0.21
C LEU A 131 11.51 -12.95 -0.11
N LEU A 132 11.35 -13.49 -1.33
CA LEU A 132 10.15 -14.26 -1.70
C LEU A 132 10.05 -15.59 -0.95
N ILE A 133 11.17 -16.27 -0.67
CA ILE A 133 11.19 -17.47 0.18
C ILE A 133 10.74 -17.13 1.61
N LEU A 134 11.21 -16.00 2.15
CA LEU A 134 10.76 -15.51 3.46
C LEU A 134 9.25 -15.22 3.47
N VAL A 135 8.75 -14.51 2.45
CA VAL A 135 7.31 -14.23 2.31
C VAL A 135 6.50 -15.52 2.16
N TYR A 136 6.99 -16.48 1.39
CA TYR A 136 6.38 -17.80 1.27
C TYR A 136 6.27 -18.49 2.63
N TYR A 137 7.36 -18.51 3.40
CA TYR A 137 7.38 -19.09 4.74
C TYR A 137 6.36 -18.40 5.66
N ILE A 138 6.28 -17.07 5.64
CA ILE A 138 5.27 -16.30 6.39
C ILE A 138 3.85 -16.73 6.02
N HIS A 139 3.57 -16.95 4.74
CA HIS A 139 2.26 -17.40 4.28
C HIS A 139 1.93 -18.83 4.72
N THR A 140 2.92 -19.71 4.89
CA THR A 140 2.65 -21.06 5.44
C THR A 140 2.12 -21.03 6.87
N GLY A 141 2.49 -20.01 7.65
CA GLY A 141 1.91 -19.71 8.97
C GLY A 141 0.48 -19.15 8.93
N GLY A 142 -0.10 -18.95 7.73
CA GLY A 142 -1.45 -18.43 7.53
C GLY A 142 -1.61 -16.92 7.78
N PHE A 143 -2.83 -16.43 7.59
CA PHE A 143 -3.13 -14.98 7.61
C PHE A 143 -2.83 -14.31 8.97
N ARG A 144 -2.95 -15.06 10.07
CA ARG A 144 -2.62 -14.55 11.42
C ARG A 144 -1.13 -14.20 11.55
N THR A 145 -0.26 -14.96 10.88
CA THR A 145 1.18 -14.68 10.85
C THR A 145 1.49 -13.40 10.07
N ILE A 146 0.79 -13.17 8.95
CA ILE A 146 0.90 -11.92 8.17
C ILE A 146 0.45 -10.71 9.01
N ALA A 147 -0.67 -10.83 9.72
CA ALA A 147 -1.13 -9.77 10.62
C ALA A 147 -0.15 -9.51 11.78
N GLY A 148 0.52 -10.55 12.29
CA GLY A 148 1.60 -10.41 13.27
C GLY A 148 2.80 -9.65 12.70
N TRP A 149 3.22 -9.94 11.47
CA TRP A 149 4.28 -9.19 10.79
C TRP A 149 3.91 -7.72 10.56
N ALA A 150 2.66 -7.44 10.17
CA ALA A 150 2.16 -6.07 10.03
C ALA A 150 2.16 -5.31 11.38
N PHE A 151 1.92 -6.00 12.49
CA PHE A 151 2.07 -5.43 13.83
C PHE A 151 3.53 -5.08 14.14
N PHE A 152 4.44 -6.05 13.96
CA PHE A 152 5.85 -5.84 14.25
C PHE A 152 6.48 -4.77 13.36
N SER A 153 6.12 -4.69 12.09
CA SER A 153 6.65 -3.67 11.17
C SER A 153 6.35 -2.25 11.66
N ILE A 154 5.16 -2.02 12.20
CA ILE A 154 4.75 -0.71 12.71
C ILE A 154 5.50 -0.41 14.01
N VAL A 155 5.46 -1.33 14.97
CA VAL A 155 6.10 -1.13 16.29
C VAL A 155 7.61 -0.85 16.14
N LEU A 156 8.28 -1.57 15.22
CA LEU A 156 9.73 -1.50 15.05
C LEU A 156 10.20 -0.41 14.10
N THR A 157 9.30 0.25 13.37
CA THR A 157 9.70 1.29 12.40
C THR A 157 9.22 2.68 12.78
N TYR A 158 8.14 2.82 13.57
CA TYR A 158 7.57 4.13 13.85
C TYR A 158 8.43 5.03 14.74
N TRP A 159 9.40 4.47 15.48
CA TRP A 159 10.38 5.27 16.20
C TRP A 159 11.22 6.17 15.25
N MET A 160 11.31 5.84 13.95
CA MET A 160 11.97 6.69 12.95
C MET A 160 11.31 8.07 12.83
N THR A 161 10.07 8.25 13.29
CA THR A 161 9.43 9.58 13.39
C THR A 161 10.20 10.53 14.32
N PHE A 162 10.96 10.02 15.30
CA PHE A 162 11.84 10.87 16.13
C PHE A 162 12.96 11.54 15.32
N ILE A 163 13.39 10.92 14.22
CA ILE A 163 14.39 11.50 13.32
C ILE A 163 13.83 12.75 12.64
N CYS A 164 12.54 12.73 12.26
CA CYS A 164 11.87 13.90 11.68
C CYS A 164 11.96 15.11 12.63
N PHE A 165 11.72 14.92 13.93
CA PHE A 165 11.86 15.99 14.92
C PHE A 165 13.31 16.44 15.13
N TYR A 166 14.27 15.53 15.02
CA TYR A 166 15.69 15.89 15.10
C TYR A 166 16.12 16.75 13.90
N VAL A 167 15.70 16.37 12.69
CA VAL A 167 16.01 17.08 11.44
C VAL A 167 15.48 18.52 11.44
N MET A 168 14.35 18.79 12.11
CA MET A 168 13.78 20.13 12.22
C MET A 168 14.76 21.17 12.79
N LYS A 169 15.79 20.77 13.55
CA LYS A 169 16.84 21.67 14.04
C LYS A 169 17.69 22.29 12.92
N TYR A 170 17.74 21.63 11.77
CA TYR A 170 18.50 22.03 10.59
C TYR A 170 17.60 22.60 9.49
N SER A 171 16.29 22.69 9.74
CA SER A 171 15.31 23.18 8.77
C SER A 171 15.21 24.71 8.78
N HIS A 172 14.91 25.27 7.61
CA HIS A 172 14.64 26.69 7.42
C HIS A 172 13.16 26.89 7.07
N ILE A 173 12.36 27.31 8.06
CA ILE A 173 10.89 27.49 7.91
C ILE A 173 10.54 28.39 6.71
N ARG A 174 11.42 29.32 6.33
CA ARG A 174 11.24 30.18 5.14
C ARG A 174 11.06 29.39 3.84
N PHE A 175 11.61 28.18 3.73
CA PHE A 175 11.46 27.34 2.53
C PHE A 175 10.03 26.82 2.35
N MET A 176 9.23 26.79 3.42
CA MET A 176 7.82 26.41 3.35
C MET A 176 6.95 27.47 2.66
N PHE A 177 7.48 28.67 2.42
CA PHE A 177 6.75 29.78 1.79
C PHE A 177 7.17 29.96 0.32
N PRO A 178 6.26 30.42 -0.55
CA PRO A 178 4.85 30.73 -0.27
C PRO A 178 4.01 29.47 0.00
N MET A 179 2.94 29.65 0.80
CA MET A 179 1.88 28.65 0.98
C MET A 179 0.60 29.18 0.32
N PHE A 180 -0.27 28.27 -0.09
CA PHE A 180 -1.51 28.53 -0.83
C PHE A 180 -1.27 29.15 -2.22
N ASP A 181 -0.17 28.77 -2.87
CA ASP A 181 0.20 29.14 -4.23
C ASP A 181 -0.01 27.96 -5.20
N HIS A 182 -1.27 27.59 -5.40
CA HIS A 182 -1.65 26.53 -6.35
C HIS A 182 -2.93 26.85 -7.10
N SER A 183 -3.01 26.37 -8.34
CA SER A 183 -4.26 26.29 -9.09
C SER A 183 -5.10 25.10 -8.65
N PHE A 184 -6.41 25.16 -8.88
CA PHE A 184 -7.31 24.02 -8.63
C PHE A 184 -6.86 22.74 -9.36
N SER A 185 -6.33 22.87 -10.59
CA SER A 185 -5.81 21.74 -11.36
C SER A 185 -4.61 21.08 -10.67
N GLN A 186 -3.64 21.89 -10.22
CA GLN A 186 -2.48 21.40 -9.46
C GLN A 186 -2.91 20.71 -8.16
N LEU A 187 -3.94 21.23 -7.47
CA LEU A 187 -4.47 20.57 -6.28
C LEU A 187 -5.03 19.20 -6.60
N MET A 188 -5.85 19.07 -7.64
CA MET A 188 -6.42 17.77 -8.01
C MET A 188 -5.34 16.77 -8.46
N MET A 189 -4.31 17.23 -9.18
CA MET A 189 -3.15 16.40 -9.53
C MET A 189 -2.33 16.02 -8.30
N GLY A 190 -2.10 16.93 -7.36
CA GLY A 190 -1.39 16.65 -6.11
C GLY A 190 -2.15 15.65 -5.24
N VAL A 191 -3.48 15.77 -5.16
CA VAL A 191 -4.34 14.82 -4.44
C VAL A 191 -4.23 13.42 -5.06
N LYS A 192 -4.22 13.34 -6.39
CA LYS A 192 -3.97 12.10 -7.12
C LYS A 192 -2.61 11.52 -6.69
N ASP A 193 -1.52 12.27 -6.84
CA ASP A 193 -0.17 11.77 -6.54
C ASP A 193 -0.01 11.35 -5.07
N ALA A 194 -0.58 12.11 -4.13
CA ALA A 194 -0.57 11.76 -2.71
C ALA A 194 -1.38 10.49 -2.41
N SER A 195 -2.55 10.32 -3.05
CA SER A 195 -3.40 9.15 -2.83
C SER A 195 -2.78 7.85 -3.36
N LEU A 196 -1.97 7.90 -4.41
CA LEU A 196 -1.23 6.74 -4.95
C LEU A 196 -0.34 6.09 -3.90
N SER A 197 0.30 6.92 -3.08
CA SER A 197 1.16 6.47 -1.97
C SER A 197 0.37 5.79 -0.84
N MET A 198 -0.96 5.77 -0.92
CA MET A 198 -1.86 5.26 0.12
C MET A 198 -2.75 4.11 -0.36
N PHE A 199 -2.59 3.56 -1.57
CA PHE A 199 -3.50 2.56 -2.16
C PHE A 199 -3.50 1.17 -1.50
N GLY A 200 -2.58 0.90 -0.57
CA GLY A 200 -2.50 -0.38 0.14
C GLY A 200 -3.79 -0.84 0.83
N PHE A 201 -4.70 0.07 1.17
CA PHE A 201 -5.98 -0.28 1.80
C PHE A 201 -6.85 -1.22 0.95
N GLY A 202 -6.67 -1.26 -0.38
CA GLY A 202 -7.48 -2.07 -1.29
C GLY A 202 -7.47 -3.57 -0.99
N THR A 203 -6.40 -4.07 -0.35
CA THR A 203 -6.30 -5.48 0.07
C THR A 203 -7.34 -5.87 1.12
N LEU A 204 -7.96 -4.89 1.80
CA LEU A 204 -9.11 -5.09 2.70
C LEU A 204 -10.27 -5.82 2.02
N LEU A 205 -10.46 -5.61 0.71
CA LEU A 205 -11.46 -6.33 -0.07
C LEU A 205 -11.28 -7.86 0.05
N VAL A 206 -10.03 -8.34 0.10
CA VAL A 206 -9.76 -9.78 0.09
C VAL A 206 -9.66 -10.36 1.49
N TYR A 207 -9.07 -9.65 2.44
CA TYR A 207 -8.94 -10.15 3.81
C TYR A 207 -10.16 -9.88 4.70
N TYR A 208 -11.19 -9.18 4.22
CA TYR A 208 -12.43 -8.92 4.95
C TYR A 208 -13.00 -10.15 5.71
N PRO A 209 -13.19 -11.33 5.07
CA PRO A 209 -13.76 -12.49 5.75
C PRO A 209 -12.83 -13.12 6.80
N PHE A 210 -11.56 -12.72 6.83
CA PHE A 210 -10.57 -13.17 7.81
C PHE A 210 -10.56 -12.32 9.09
N ILE A 211 -11.49 -11.38 9.24
CA ILE A 211 -11.62 -10.56 10.43
C ILE A 211 -12.80 -11.04 11.27
N LYS A 212 -12.56 -11.33 12.56
CA LYS A 212 -13.63 -11.65 13.50
C LYS A 212 -14.58 -10.47 13.61
N LYS A 213 -15.88 -10.66 13.42
CA LYS A 213 -16.89 -9.57 13.44
C LYS A 213 -16.43 -8.38 12.57
N ALA A 214 -16.09 -8.66 11.30
CA ALA A 214 -15.42 -7.73 10.38
C ALA A 214 -15.97 -6.29 10.42
N GLN A 215 -17.28 -6.08 10.46
CA GLN A 215 -17.89 -4.75 10.48
C GLN A 215 -17.42 -3.88 11.68
N THR A 216 -17.08 -4.50 12.81
CA THR A 216 -16.53 -3.79 13.98
C THR A 216 -15.10 -3.29 13.78
N SER A 217 -14.38 -3.78 12.76
CA SER A 217 -13.02 -3.32 12.45
C SER A 217 -12.96 -2.02 11.68
N GLN A 218 -14.09 -1.47 11.23
CA GLN A 218 -14.13 -0.24 10.44
C GLN A 218 -13.40 0.93 11.12
N LYS A 219 -13.62 1.12 12.43
CA LYS A 219 -12.92 2.16 13.20
C LYS A 219 -11.40 2.01 13.16
N PHE A 220 -10.90 0.78 13.25
CA PHE A 220 -9.47 0.50 13.22
C PHE A 220 -8.89 0.71 11.81
N ALA A 221 -9.66 0.43 10.77
CA ALA A 221 -9.28 0.73 9.40
C ALA A 221 -9.09 2.24 9.18
N HIS A 222 -10.05 3.06 9.65
CA HIS A 222 -9.95 4.53 9.61
C HIS A 222 -8.76 5.05 10.42
N MET A 223 -8.53 4.51 11.62
CA MET A 223 -7.36 4.86 12.44
C MET A 223 -6.02 4.51 11.76
N GLY A 224 -5.96 3.39 11.03
CA GLY A 224 -4.77 3.00 10.26
C GLY A 224 -4.43 4.01 9.16
N VAL A 225 -5.44 4.47 8.42
CA VAL A 225 -5.29 5.54 7.41
C VAL A 225 -4.91 6.86 8.05
N LEU A 226 -5.51 7.22 9.18
CA LEU A 226 -5.19 8.44 9.90
C LEU A 226 -3.71 8.44 10.30
N LEU A 227 -3.19 7.32 10.83
CA LEU A 227 -1.78 7.20 11.18
C LEU A 227 -0.87 7.38 9.94
N THR A 228 -1.20 6.74 8.82
CA THR A 228 -0.47 6.92 7.54
C THR A 228 -0.50 8.38 7.09
N THR A 229 -1.66 9.03 7.15
CA THR A 229 -1.85 10.43 6.73
C THR A 229 -1.01 11.35 7.60
N CYS A 230 -1.03 11.19 8.92
CA CYS A 230 -0.22 11.96 9.86
C CYS A 230 1.28 11.76 9.62
N LEU A 231 1.70 10.51 9.35
CA LEU A 231 3.10 10.20 9.05
C LEU A 231 3.55 10.87 7.75
N ASN A 232 2.78 10.73 6.67
CA ASN A 232 3.08 11.37 5.39
C ASN A 232 3.10 12.90 5.52
N LEU A 233 2.16 13.47 6.27
CA LEU A 233 2.11 14.91 6.53
C LEU A 233 3.37 15.37 7.29
N LEU A 234 3.76 14.66 8.35
CA LEU A 234 4.97 14.97 9.13
C LEU A 234 6.21 14.93 8.24
N VAL A 235 6.39 13.83 7.49
CA VAL A 235 7.54 13.63 6.61
C VAL A 235 7.58 14.68 5.50
N PHE A 236 6.43 15.03 4.91
CA PHE A 236 6.36 16.07 3.88
C PHE A 236 6.71 17.45 4.43
N LEU A 237 6.10 17.86 5.56
CA LEU A 237 6.37 19.16 6.19
C LEU A 237 7.85 19.32 6.57
N VAL A 238 8.46 18.29 7.14
CA VAL A 238 9.90 18.28 7.46
C VAL A 238 10.74 18.40 6.20
N SER A 239 10.34 17.73 5.12
CA SER A 239 11.06 17.77 3.84
C SER A 239 11.03 19.18 3.22
N ILE A 240 9.87 19.84 3.13
CA ILE A 240 9.78 21.20 2.58
C ILE A 240 10.35 22.28 3.51
N ALA A 241 10.46 22.00 4.81
CA ALA A 241 11.15 22.87 5.75
C ALA A 241 12.68 22.72 5.65
N TYR A 242 13.18 21.54 5.28
CA TYR A 242 14.62 21.26 5.19
C TYR A 242 15.21 21.60 3.81
N TYR A 243 14.58 21.12 2.74
CA TYR A 243 15.03 21.32 1.37
C TYR A 243 14.37 22.56 0.76
N SER A 244 15.09 23.30 -0.09
CA SER A 244 14.40 24.19 -1.03
C SER A 244 13.63 23.37 -2.07
N SER A 245 12.57 23.92 -2.69
CA SER A 245 11.77 23.18 -3.68
C SER A 245 12.65 22.61 -4.81
N ALA A 246 13.59 23.40 -5.33
CA ALA A 246 14.53 22.96 -6.36
C ALA A 246 15.45 21.81 -5.91
N GLN A 247 15.89 21.80 -4.64
CA GLN A 247 16.68 20.71 -4.09
C GLN A 247 15.83 19.44 -3.91
N LEU A 248 14.60 19.60 -3.42
CA LEU A 248 13.69 18.49 -3.16
C LEU A 248 13.29 17.78 -4.45
N GLU A 249 13.03 18.52 -5.53
CA GLU A 249 12.69 17.96 -6.85
C GLU A 249 13.81 17.11 -7.46
N LEU A 250 15.07 17.39 -7.13
CA LEU A 250 16.23 16.65 -7.63
C LEU A 250 16.65 15.49 -6.73
N THR A 251 16.09 15.40 -5.51
CA THR A 251 16.46 14.38 -4.53
C THR A 251 15.60 13.13 -4.72
N LYS A 252 16.20 11.98 -5.10
CA LYS A 252 15.46 10.74 -5.38
C LYS A 252 14.81 10.11 -4.14
N TRP A 253 15.49 10.12 -2.98
CA TRP A 253 14.98 9.58 -1.72
C TRP A 253 15.14 10.57 -0.56
N PRO A 254 14.36 11.67 -0.52
CA PRO A 254 14.55 12.73 0.47
C PRO A 254 14.53 12.24 1.91
N THR A 255 13.62 11.30 2.24
CA THR A 255 13.50 10.75 3.60
C THR A 255 14.80 10.07 4.05
N LEU A 256 15.44 9.29 3.17
CA LEU A 256 16.68 8.59 3.49
C LEU A 256 17.88 9.55 3.53
N THR A 257 17.90 10.55 2.65
CA THR A 257 18.94 11.58 2.68
C THR A 257 18.87 12.42 3.96
N LEU A 258 17.67 12.68 4.50
CA LEU A 258 17.51 13.40 5.76
C LEU A 258 18.15 12.68 6.95
N THR A 259 18.11 11.36 6.98
CA THR A 259 18.67 10.59 8.10
C THR A 259 20.19 10.53 8.07
N SER A 260 20.81 10.84 6.92
CA SER A 260 22.28 10.89 6.76
C SER A 260 22.93 12.06 7.52
N ILE A 261 22.11 13.02 8.00
CA ILE A 261 22.54 14.13 8.87
C ILE A 261 22.83 13.63 10.29
N VAL A 262 22.16 12.55 10.71
CA VAL A 262 22.28 12.01 12.07
C VAL A 262 23.64 11.32 12.23
N LYS A 263 24.58 12.01 12.89
CA LYS A 263 25.90 11.46 13.23
C LYS A 263 25.95 11.19 14.73
N LEU A 264 26.04 9.91 15.10
CA LEU A 264 26.28 9.49 16.49
C LEU A 264 27.77 9.22 16.69
N PRO A 265 28.32 9.34 17.92
CA PRO A 265 29.75 9.15 18.18
C PRO A 265 30.32 7.81 17.68
N PHE A 266 29.48 6.76 17.66
CA PHE A 266 29.86 5.40 17.30
C PHE A 266 29.26 4.93 15.97
N ILE A 267 28.28 5.66 15.42
CA ILE A 267 27.57 5.30 14.19
C ILE A 267 27.68 6.47 13.22
N GLN A 268 28.58 6.33 12.24
CA GLN A 268 28.83 7.34 11.22
C GLN A 268 27.91 7.21 10.00
N ARG A 269 27.31 6.02 9.79
CA ARG A 269 26.42 5.71 8.66
C ARG A 269 25.07 5.21 9.17
N PHE A 270 24.28 6.12 9.73
CA PHE A 270 23.00 5.80 10.32
C PHE A 270 22.01 5.22 9.28
N GLU A 271 22.13 5.66 8.03
CA GLU A 271 21.33 5.18 6.91
C GLU A 271 21.43 3.65 6.70
N PHE A 272 22.54 3.02 7.10
CA PHE A 272 22.69 1.56 7.03
C PHE A 272 21.75 0.82 7.96
N ILE A 273 21.61 1.34 9.18
CA ILE A 273 20.73 0.77 10.20
C ILE A 273 19.28 0.95 9.74
N GLU A 274 18.95 2.12 9.20
CA GLU A 274 17.61 2.41 8.70
C GLU A 274 17.20 1.50 7.54
N VAL A 275 18.01 1.40 6.47
CA VAL A 275 17.68 0.53 5.32
C VAL A 275 17.57 -0.93 5.75
N SER A 276 18.40 -1.37 6.69
CA SER A 276 18.36 -2.74 7.24
C SER A 276 17.09 -3.00 8.04
N LEU A 277 16.69 -2.08 8.93
CA LEU A 277 15.46 -2.20 9.72
C LEU A 277 14.21 -2.07 8.86
N TRP A 278 14.27 -1.29 7.77
CA TRP A 278 13.17 -1.21 6.81
C TRP A 278 12.85 -2.50 6.10
N LEU A 279 13.74 -3.48 6.08
CA LEU A 279 13.39 -4.81 5.60
C LEU A 279 12.13 -5.34 6.31
N LEU A 280 11.98 -5.05 7.62
CA LEU A 280 10.82 -5.41 8.42
C LEU A 280 9.53 -4.70 7.97
N LEU A 281 9.65 -3.50 7.42
CA LEU A 281 8.56 -2.73 6.82
C LEU A 281 8.23 -3.23 5.41
N ILE A 282 9.23 -3.64 4.63
CA ILE A 282 9.05 -4.12 3.27
C ILE A 282 8.37 -5.50 3.22
N VAL A 283 8.67 -6.38 4.18
CA VAL A 283 8.08 -7.73 4.24
C VAL A 283 6.54 -7.73 4.18
N PRO A 284 5.79 -7.00 5.03
CA PRO A 284 4.32 -6.95 4.94
C PRO A 284 3.82 -6.24 3.66
N ASN A 285 4.56 -5.26 3.13
CA ASN A 285 4.23 -4.60 1.85
C ASN A 285 4.30 -5.55 0.64
N ILE A 286 5.07 -6.64 0.73
CA ILE A 286 5.07 -7.72 -0.27
C ILE A 286 4.05 -8.80 0.14
N ALA A 287 4.06 -9.21 1.41
CA ALA A 287 3.30 -10.35 1.88
C ALA A 287 1.79 -10.15 1.82
N ILE A 288 1.26 -8.97 2.16
CA ILE A 288 -0.19 -8.69 2.18
C ILE A 288 -0.77 -8.72 0.75
N PRO A 289 -0.25 -7.95 -0.23
CA PRO A 289 -0.80 -7.97 -1.59
C PRO A 289 -0.57 -9.32 -2.29
N LEU A 290 0.60 -9.97 -2.11
CA LEU A 290 0.82 -11.30 -2.66
C LEU A 290 -0.14 -12.35 -2.05
N TRP A 291 -0.42 -12.25 -0.75
CA TRP A 291 -1.42 -13.11 -0.12
C TRP A 291 -2.81 -12.87 -0.70
N ALA A 292 -3.21 -11.61 -0.89
CA ALA A 292 -4.49 -11.25 -1.50
C ALA A 292 -4.61 -11.79 -2.94
N ALA A 293 -3.57 -11.62 -3.75
CA ALA A 293 -3.49 -12.19 -5.11
C ALA A 293 -3.60 -13.72 -5.09
N SER A 294 -2.83 -14.41 -4.24
CA SER A 294 -2.85 -15.87 -4.13
C SER A 294 -4.20 -16.42 -3.69
N ARG A 295 -4.91 -15.70 -2.80
CA ARG A 295 -6.24 -16.08 -2.30
C ARG A 295 -7.29 -15.94 -3.39
N MET A 296 -7.29 -14.84 -4.13
CA MET A 296 -8.23 -14.67 -5.26
C MET A 296 -7.91 -15.67 -6.38
N ALA A 297 -6.63 -15.90 -6.69
CA ALA A 297 -6.23 -16.89 -7.70
C ALA A 297 -6.69 -18.29 -7.32
N LYS A 298 -6.64 -18.65 -6.03
CA LYS A 298 -7.18 -19.92 -5.51
C LYS A 298 -8.67 -20.05 -5.87
N GLN A 299 -9.44 -18.99 -5.70
CA GLN A 299 -10.89 -18.97 -5.96
C GLN A 299 -11.21 -19.01 -7.45
N VAL A 300 -10.47 -18.27 -8.27
CA VAL A 300 -10.68 -18.19 -9.73
C VAL A 300 -10.28 -19.49 -10.44
N PHE A 301 -9.11 -20.05 -10.10
CA PHE A 301 -8.57 -21.23 -10.77
C PHE A 301 -8.90 -22.55 -10.05
N HIS A 302 -9.71 -22.51 -8.99
CA HIS A 302 -10.14 -23.68 -8.22
C HIS A 302 -8.99 -24.61 -7.78
N THR A 303 -7.85 -24.02 -7.41
CA THR A 303 -6.63 -24.76 -7.01
C THR A 303 -6.27 -24.50 -5.54
N SER A 304 -5.13 -25.03 -5.08
CA SER A 304 -4.65 -24.78 -3.71
C SER A 304 -3.98 -23.40 -3.61
N GLN A 305 -4.13 -22.72 -2.47
CA GLN A 305 -3.47 -21.42 -2.25
C GLN A 305 -1.93 -21.56 -2.23
N ARG A 306 -1.43 -22.73 -1.82
CA ARG A 306 0.01 -23.02 -1.87
C ARG A 306 0.52 -23.02 -3.31
N THR A 307 -0.23 -23.65 -4.22
CA THR A 307 0.10 -23.70 -5.64
C THR A 307 0.05 -22.30 -6.25
N THR A 308 -1.02 -21.53 -6.02
CA THR A 308 -1.12 -20.17 -6.57
C THR A 308 -0.04 -19.26 -6.04
N LEU A 309 0.32 -19.36 -4.76
CA LEU A 309 1.40 -18.59 -4.18
C LEU A 309 2.75 -18.89 -4.84
N ILE A 310 3.08 -20.16 -5.07
CA ILE A 310 4.32 -20.56 -5.75
C ILE A 310 4.35 -20.00 -7.17
N VAL A 311 3.26 -20.19 -7.93
CA VAL A 311 3.16 -19.71 -9.32
C VAL A 311 3.30 -18.19 -9.39
N LEU A 312 2.60 -17.45 -8.53
CA LEU A 312 2.69 -15.99 -8.50
C LEU A 312 4.08 -15.51 -8.04
N SER A 313 4.72 -16.20 -7.09
CA SER A 313 6.08 -15.85 -6.64
C SER A 313 7.11 -16.06 -7.76
N LEU A 314 7.00 -17.17 -8.50
CA LEU A 314 7.85 -17.43 -9.67
C LEU A 314 7.60 -16.42 -10.78
N LEU A 315 6.34 -16.06 -11.05
CA LEU A 315 6.00 -15.02 -12.01
C LEU A 315 6.60 -13.67 -11.60
N ILE A 316 6.48 -13.28 -10.33
CA ILE A 316 7.09 -12.05 -9.80
C ILE A 316 8.61 -12.09 -9.97
N LEU A 317 9.25 -13.23 -9.70
CA LEU A 317 10.70 -13.38 -9.86
C LEU A 317 11.15 -13.22 -11.31
N VAL A 318 10.41 -13.80 -12.26
CA VAL A 318 10.66 -13.63 -13.70
C VAL A 318 10.49 -12.17 -14.09
N MET A 319 9.36 -11.54 -13.73
CA MET A 319 9.11 -10.12 -14.04
C MET A 319 10.13 -9.20 -13.39
N PHE A 320 10.56 -9.49 -12.17
CA PHE A 320 11.62 -8.76 -11.47
C PHE A 320 12.93 -8.83 -12.25
N SER A 321 13.30 -9.98 -12.81
CA SER A 321 14.52 -10.13 -13.62
C SER A 321 14.50 -9.26 -14.89
N PHE A 322 13.32 -8.99 -15.45
CA PHE A 322 13.17 -8.08 -16.59
C PHE A 322 13.20 -6.62 -16.18
N PHE A 323 12.64 -6.27 -15.02
CA PHE A 323 12.51 -4.88 -14.59
C PHE A 323 13.70 -4.35 -13.79
N ILE A 324 14.50 -5.22 -13.19
CA ILE A 324 15.67 -4.79 -12.45
C ILE A 324 16.62 -4.02 -13.38
N ARG A 325 16.84 -2.74 -13.07
CA ARG A 325 17.62 -1.77 -13.87
C ARG A 325 17.03 -1.39 -15.24
N ALA A 326 15.81 -1.81 -15.56
CA ALA A 326 15.16 -1.43 -16.81
C ALA A 326 14.44 -0.08 -16.67
N THR A 327 14.66 0.83 -17.63
CA THR A 327 13.95 2.12 -17.69
C THR A 327 12.45 1.95 -17.92
N SER A 328 12.03 0.83 -18.53
CA SER A 328 10.63 0.47 -18.74
C SER A 328 9.84 0.24 -17.44
N PHE A 329 10.52 0.04 -16.31
CA PHE A 329 9.88 -0.16 -15.01
C PHE A 329 9.09 1.08 -14.56
N GLU A 330 9.56 2.30 -14.85
CA GLU A 330 8.83 3.52 -14.50
C GLU A 330 7.49 3.61 -15.24
N THR A 331 7.49 3.23 -16.52
CA THR A 331 6.25 3.15 -17.32
C THR A 331 5.32 2.10 -16.74
N PHE A 332 5.82 0.91 -16.42
CA PHE A 332 5.03 -0.15 -15.78
C PHE A 332 4.43 0.30 -14.44
N ASN A 333 5.22 0.96 -13.58
CA ASN A 333 4.74 1.48 -12.29
C ASN A 333 3.58 2.46 -12.49
N LYS A 334 3.69 3.40 -13.44
CA LYS A 334 2.59 4.32 -13.79
C LYS A 334 1.34 3.58 -14.26
N TRP A 335 1.46 2.55 -15.09
CA TRP A 335 0.31 1.73 -15.51
C TRP A 335 -0.40 1.07 -14.33
N VAL A 336 0.37 0.53 -13.38
CA VAL A 336 -0.18 -0.08 -12.16
C VAL A 336 -0.87 0.97 -11.29
N GLU A 337 -0.28 2.14 -11.12
CA GLU A 337 -0.88 3.30 -10.43
C GLU A 337 -2.24 3.69 -11.05
N TYR A 338 -2.30 3.85 -12.38
CA TYR A 338 -3.56 4.13 -13.10
C TYR A 338 -4.59 3.00 -12.94
N SER A 339 -4.15 1.74 -13.02
CA SER A 339 -5.04 0.60 -12.79
C SER A 339 -5.60 0.59 -11.37
N GLY A 340 -4.84 1.06 -10.37
CA GLY A 340 -5.29 1.21 -9.00
C GLY A 340 -6.48 2.17 -8.87
N TYR A 341 -6.48 3.29 -9.59
CA TYR A 341 -7.65 4.18 -9.62
C TYR A 341 -8.89 3.50 -10.18
N ILE A 342 -8.74 2.80 -11.31
CA ILE A 342 -9.87 2.14 -11.96
C ILE A 342 -10.40 1.02 -11.08
N LEU A 343 -9.53 0.17 -10.55
CA LEU A 343 -9.91 -1.00 -9.77
C LEU A 343 -10.43 -0.61 -8.39
N ILE A 344 -9.74 0.27 -7.66
CA ILE A 344 -10.10 0.60 -6.27
C ILE A 344 -11.16 1.70 -6.21
N TYR A 345 -11.05 2.79 -6.96
CA TYR A 345 -12.04 3.87 -6.89
C TYR A 345 -13.22 3.60 -7.84
N GLY A 346 -12.93 3.30 -9.11
CA GLY A 346 -13.95 3.09 -10.14
C GLY A 346 -14.84 1.87 -9.87
N LEU A 347 -14.25 0.68 -9.82
CA LEU A 347 -15.02 -0.56 -9.73
C LEU A 347 -15.77 -0.72 -8.40
N ILE A 348 -15.24 -0.23 -7.27
CA ILE A 348 -15.98 -0.28 -6.00
C ILE A 348 -17.27 0.55 -6.10
N GLY A 349 -17.19 1.75 -6.69
CA GLY A 349 -18.37 2.58 -6.96
C GLY A 349 -19.38 1.85 -7.84
N CYS A 350 -18.93 1.25 -8.95
CA CYS A 350 -19.78 0.46 -9.84
C CYS A 350 -20.43 -0.74 -9.13
N MET A 351 -19.69 -1.45 -8.27
CA MET A 351 -20.21 -2.60 -7.51
C MET A 351 -21.32 -2.19 -6.54
N ILE A 352 -21.14 -1.06 -5.84
CA ILE A 352 -22.15 -0.54 -4.91
C ILE A 352 -23.44 -0.19 -5.67
N ILE A 353 -23.33 0.53 -6.78
CA ILE A 353 -24.48 0.90 -7.62
C ILE A 353 -25.19 -0.36 -8.12
N GLY A 354 -24.45 -1.35 -8.64
CA GLY A 354 -24.99 -2.61 -9.13
C GLY A 354 -25.78 -3.39 -8.05
N LEU A 355 -25.24 -3.48 -6.82
CA LEU A 355 -25.94 -4.13 -5.70
C LEU A 355 -27.22 -3.40 -5.28
N LEU A 356 -27.20 -2.06 -5.27
CA LEU A 356 -28.37 -1.25 -4.91
C LEU A 356 -29.49 -1.40 -5.95
N LEU A 357 -29.15 -1.43 -7.25
CA LEU A 357 -30.10 -1.69 -8.32
C LEU A 357 -30.72 -3.08 -8.20
N LYS A 358 -29.90 -4.12 -8.00
CA LYS A 358 -30.38 -5.50 -7.86
C LYS A 358 -31.38 -5.66 -6.71
N LYS A 359 -31.13 -5.04 -5.55
CA LYS A 359 -32.07 -5.06 -4.41
C LYS A 359 -33.40 -4.37 -4.70
N ARG A 360 -33.38 -3.24 -5.42
CA ARG A 360 -34.61 -2.55 -5.84
C ARG A 360 -35.43 -3.39 -6.83
N TRP A 361 -34.76 -4.09 -7.74
CA TRP A 361 -35.41 -4.97 -8.71
C TRP A 361 -36.07 -6.18 -8.05
N VAL A 362 -35.40 -6.82 -7.09
CA VAL A 362 -35.99 -7.94 -6.33
C VAL A 362 -37.20 -7.49 -5.50
N LYS A 363 -37.10 -6.34 -4.82
CA LYS A 363 -38.21 -5.78 -4.02
C LYS A 363 -39.42 -5.34 -4.86
N LYS A 364 -39.25 -5.06 -6.16
CA LYS A 364 -40.37 -4.75 -7.07
C LYS A 364 -41.09 -5.98 -7.61
N ARG A 365 -40.49 -7.17 -7.51
CA ARG A 365 -41.06 -8.45 -7.99
C ARG A 365 -41.69 -9.31 -6.89
N THR A 366 -41.38 -9.00 -5.63
CA THR A 366 -42.07 -9.50 -4.43
C THR A 366 -43.14 -8.52 -4.00
#